data_AF-A0A061N1I7-F1
#
_entry.id   AF-A0A061N1I7-F1
#
_cell.length_a   1.000
_cell.length_b   1.000
_cell.length_c   1.000
_cell.angle_alpha   90.00
_cell.angle_beta   90.00
_cell.angle_gamma   90.00
#
_symmetry.space_group_name_H-M   'P 1'
#
loop_
_entity.id
_entity.type
_entity.pdbx_description
1 polymer ?
#
loop_
_entity_poly.entity_id
_entity_poly.type
_entity_poly.pdbx_seq_one_letter_code
_entity_poly.pdbx_strand_id
1 'polypeptide(L)' 'MRSQEDLTDALSLITDKPFSLAKGQPWLQKGMEADFILVDSSSAAEFVARQNPVLYSFHRGQLVYQKKLNGGTLH' A
#
# COMPACT_ATOMS: atom_id res chain seq x y z
N MET A 1 -5.65 13.46 19.39
CA MET A 1 -6.23 13.25 18.04
C MET A 1 -5.04 13.07 17.12
N ARG A 2 -4.69 11.83 16.73
CA ARG A 2 -3.56 11.57 15.82
C ARG A 2 -4.08 11.77 14.41
N SER A 3 -3.55 12.76 13.71
CA SER A 3 -4.08 13.19 12.41
C SER A 3 -3.70 12.18 11.33
N GLN A 4 -4.37 12.27 10.19
CA GLN A 4 -4.07 11.51 8.98
C GLN A 4 -2.60 11.65 8.53
N GLU A 5 -1.93 12.73 8.95
CA GLU A 5 -0.52 13.03 8.67
C GLU A 5 0.42 12.09 9.45
N ASP A 6 0.20 11.89 10.76
CA ASP A 6 1.01 10.97 11.59
C ASP A 6 0.98 9.52 11.05
N LEU A 7 -0.17 9.11 10.49
CA LEU A 7 -0.39 7.78 9.94
C LEU A 7 0.21 7.61 8.54
N THR A 8 0.32 8.73 7.83
CA THR A 8 0.98 8.81 6.52
C THR A 8 2.50 8.74 6.69
N ASP A 9 3.03 9.40 7.72
CA ASP A 9 4.46 9.34 8.08
C ASP A 9 4.92 7.93 8.46
N ALA A 10 4.03 7.12 9.06
CA ALA A 10 4.34 5.72 9.37
C ALA A 10 4.64 4.88 8.11
N LEU A 11 4.05 5.20 6.96
CA LEU A 11 4.37 4.53 5.69
C LEU A 11 5.69 5.02 5.09
N SER A 12 6.04 6.31 5.26
CA SER A 12 7.35 6.85 4.88
C SER A 12 8.48 6.05 5.52
N LEU A 13 8.33 5.71 6.81
CA LEU A 13 9.33 4.98 7.59
C LEU A 13 9.58 3.56 7.07
N ILE A 14 8.59 2.93 6.45
CA ILE A 14 8.69 1.55 5.95
C ILE A 14 9.10 1.51 4.47
N THR A 15 8.83 2.58 3.72
CA THR A 15 9.09 2.65 2.27
C THR A 15 10.38 3.38 1.90
N ASP A 16 11.07 3.97 2.88
CA ASP A 16 12.31 4.74 2.74
C ASP A 16 12.22 5.86 1.68
N LYS A 17 11.00 6.32 1.41
CA LYS A 17 10.68 7.40 0.48
C LYS A 17 9.91 8.48 1.23
N PRO A 18 10.31 9.75 1.11
CA PRO A 18 9.59 10.85 1.76
C PRO A 18 8.16 10.92 1.19
N PHE A 19 7.17 10.71 2.04
CA PHE A 19 5.75 10.70 1.67
C PHE A 19 5.21 12.13 1.69
N SER A 20 5.51 12.89 0.64
CA SER A 20 5.01 14.26 0.51
C SER A 20 3.61 14.24 -0.12
N LEU A 21 2.57 14.09 0.71
CA LEU A 21 1.20 14.38 0.28
C LEU A 21 1.06 15.90 0.14
N ALA A 22 1.39 16.44 -1.04
CA ALA A 22 0.90 17.77 -1.39
C ALA A 22 -0.63 17.77 -1.22
N LYS A 23 -1.17 18.71 -0.42
CA LYS A 23 -2.59 18.74 -0.03
C LYS A 23 -3.51 18.44 -1.22
N GLY A 24 -4.22 17.32 -1.13
CA GLY A 24 -5.25 16.93 -2.10
C GLY A 24 -4.78 16.11 -3.31
N GLN A 25 -3.48 15.79 -3.44
CA GLN A 25 -3.02 14.90 -4.50
C GLN A 25 -2.87 13.45 -4.02
N PRO A 26 -3.31 12.46 -4.82
CA PRO A 26 -3.04 11.05 -4.51
C PRO A 26 -1.54 10.77 -4.59
N TRP A 27 -1.07 9.90 -3.69
CA TRP A 27 0.32 9.43 -3.64
C TRP A 27 0.78 8.80 -4.96
N LEU A 28 -0.11 8.02 -5.59
CA LEU A 28 0.13 7.43 -6.90
C LEU A 28 -0.25 8.44 -7.99
N GLN A 29 0.73 8.83 -8.79
CA GLN A 29 0.57 9.73 -9.92
C GLN A 29 0.73 8.98 -11.25
N LYS A 30 0.08 9.49 -12.30
CA LYS A 30 0.25 8.97 -13.65
C LYS A 30 1.69 9.16 -14.11
N GLY A 31 2.30 8.10 -14.62
CA GLY A 31 3.70 8.11 -15.08
C GLY A 31 4.72 7.65 -14.02
N MET A 32 4.29 7.34 -12.80
CA MET A 32 5.13 6.62 -11.84
C MET A 32 5.29 5.16 -12.26
N GLU A 33 6.45 4.58 -11.93
CA GLU A 33 6.65 3.13 -12.04
C GLU A 33 5.57 2.39 -11.25
N ALA A 34 4.99 1.36 -11.88
CA ALA A 34 3.89 0.59 -11.32
C ALA A 34 4.39 -0.45 -10.29
N ASP A 35 5.02 0.06 -9.24
CA ASP A 35 5.50 -0.69 -8.08
C ASP A 35 4.56 -0.45 -6.91
N PHE A 36 3.67 -1.41 -6.63
CA PHE A 36 2.70 -1.29 -5.53
C PHE A 36 2.27 -2.66 -4.99
N ILE A 37 1.73 -2.64 -3.77
CA ILE A 37 1.12 -3.80 -3.12
C ILE A 37 -0.37 -3.56 -2.90
N LEU A 38 -1.14 -4.65 -2.95
CA LEU A 38 -2.55 -4.65 -2.56
C LEU A 38 -2.71 -5.41 -1.24
N VAL A 39 -3.46 -4.83 -0.32
CA VAL A 39 -3.67 -5.34 1.03
C VAL A 39 -5.16 -5.26 1.37
N ASP A 40 -5.64 -6.18 2.21
CA ASP A 40 -7.00 -6.12 2.73
C ASP A 40 -7.05 -5.19 3.94
N SER A 41 -7.10 -3.88 3.69
CA SER A 41 -7.15 -2.85 4.73
C SER A 41 -7.84 -1.60 4.21
N SER A 42 -8.65 -0.97 5.06
CA SER A 42 -9.35 0.27 4.73
C SER A 42 -8.46 1.51 4.79
N SER A 43 -7.28 1.39 5.43
CA SER A 43 -6.29 2.47 5.54
C SER A 43 -4.88 1.94 5.78
N ALA A 44 -3.89 2.80 5.53
CA ALA A 44 -2.49 2.57 5.88
C ALA A 44 -2.27 2.27 7.37
N ALA A 45 -3.00 3.00 8.23
CA ALA A 45 -2.94 2.85 9.67
C ALA A 45 -3.37 1.46 10.11
N GLU A 46 -4.48 0.99 9.55
CA GLU A 46 -4.97 -0.37 9.78
C GLU A 46 -3.98 -1.41 9.30
N PHE A 47 -3.42 -1.23 8.11
CA PHE A 47 -2.41 -2.13 7.55
C PHE A 47 -1.19 -2.27 8.47
N VAL A 48 -0.64 -1.16 8.96
CA VAL A 48 0.53 -1.16 9.87
C VAL A 48 0.16 -1.72 11.25
N ALA A 49 -0.95 -1.27 11.84
CA ALA A 49 -1.35 -1.68 13.18
C ALA A 49 -1.70 -3.17 13.27
N ARG A 50 -2.31 -3.73 12.21
CA ARG A 50 -2.72 -5.14 12.16
C ARG A 50 -1.72 -6.05 11.47
N GLN A 51 -0.69 -5.49 10.83
CA GLN A 51 0.26 -6.23 9.97
C GLN A 51 -0.48 -7.14 8.99
N ASN A 52 -1.51 -6.59 8.34
CA ASN A 52 -2.36 -7.36 7.45
C ASN A 52 -1.53 -7.98 6.31
N PRO A 53 -1.84 -9.21 5.88
CA PRO A 53 -1.06 -9.88 4.86
C PRO A 53 -1.20 -9.19 3.50
N VAL A 54 -0.09 -9.07 2.78
CA VAL A 54 -0.10 -8.65 1.37
C VAL A 54 -0.87 -9.68 0.56
N LEU A 55 -1.81 -9.19 -0.26
CA LEU A 55 -2.60 -10.02 -1.18
C LEU A 55 -1.92 -10.13 -2.54
N TYR A 56 -1.43 -9.00 -3.07
CA TYR A 56 -0.76 -8.93 -4.36
C TYR A 56 0.43 -7.97 -4.29
N SER A 57 1.48 -8.26 -5.04
CA SER A 57 2.60 -7.34 -5.24
C SER A 57 2.90 -7.23 -6.72
N PHE A 58 3.03 -5.99 -7.18
CA PHE A 58 3.37 -5.66 -8.55
C PHE A 58 4.73 -4.96 -8.58
N HIS A 59 5.58 -5.39 -9.52
CA HIS A 59 6.83 -4.73 -9.85
C HIS A 59 6.80 -4.31 -11.31
N ARG A 60 6.91 -3.01 -11.60
CA ARG A 60 6.81 -2.43 -12.95
C ARG A 60 5.58 -2.93 -13.71
N GLY A 61 4.45 -3.04 -13.00
CA GLY A 61 3.18 -3.52 -13.53
C GLY A 61 3.07 -5.04 -13.69
N GLN A 62 4.11 -5.81 -13.39
CA GLN A 62 4.08 -7.27 -13.42
C GLN A 62 3.73 -7.82 -12.05
N LEU A 63 2.77 -8.75 -12.00
CA LEU A 63 2.43 -9.46 -10.77
C LEU A 63 3.61 -10.38 -10.37
N VAL A 64 4.25 -10.10 -9.25
CA VAL A 64 5.41 -10.88 -8.73
C VAL A 64 5.05 -11.74 -7.52
N TYR A 65 3.98 -11.40 -6.80
CA TYR A 65 3.48 -12.19 -5.69
C TYR A 65 1.96 -12.11 -5.62
N GLN A 66 1.34 -13.26 -5.34
CA GLN A 66 -0.08 -13.37 -5.03
C GLN A 66 -0.25 -14.34 -3.86
N LYS A 67 -0.96 -13.88 -2.83
CA LYS A 67 -1.36 -14.75 -1.71
C LYS A 67 -2.34 -15.79 -2.24
N LYS A 68 -1.96 -17.06 -2.17
CA LYS A 68 -2.90 -18.17 -2.39
C LYS A 68 -3.89 -18.20 -1.24
N LEU A 69 -5.15 -17.87 -1.53
CA LEU A 69 -6.23 -18.12 -0.59
C LEU A 69 -6.53 -19.63 -0.63
N ASN A 70 -6.46 -20.29 0.52
CA ASN A 70 -6.93 -21.66 0.67
C ASN A 70 -8.45 -21.67 0.49
N GLY A 71 -8.95 -21.69 -0.75
CA GLY A 71 -10.39 -21.65 -1.01
C GLY A 71 -10.89 -21.26 -2.40
N GLY A 72 -10.04 -21.14 -3.42
CA GLY A 72 -10.50 -21.05 -4.82
C GLY A 72 -10.13 -19.76 -5.53
N THR A 73 -9.65 -19.94 -6.75
CA THR A 73 -9.35 -18.90 -7.74
C THR A 73 -10.62 -18.12 -8.06
N LEU A 74 -10.62 -16.80 -7.83
CA LEU A 74 -11.62 -15.92 -8.42
C LEU A 74 -11.27 -15.78 -9.92
N HIS A 75 -12.11 -16.39 -10.75
CA HIS A 75 -12.11 -16.28 -12.20
C HIS A 75 -12.68 -14.92 -12.64
#